data_AF-A0A318FC59-F1
#
_entry.id   AF-A0A318FC59-F1
#
_cell.length_a   1.000
_cell.length_b   1.000
_cell.length_c   1.000
_cell.angle_alpha   90.00
_cell.angle_beta   90.00
_cell.angle_gamma   90.00
#
_symmetry.space_group_name_H-M   'P 1'
#
loop_
_entity.id
_entity.type
_entity.pdbx_description
1 polymer ?
#
loop_
_entity_poly.entity_id
_entity_poly.type
_entity_poly.pdbx_seq_one_letter_code
_entity_poly.pdbx_strand_id
1 'polypeptide(L)'
;MIFQFPLWWFSMPAIMKGWIDRVYAYGFAYGVGEHSDKHWGDRYGEGTFAGKRAMLIVTAGGWAEHYAPRGINGPIDDILFPIQHGMLFYPGFAVLPPLVFYRTDKIDDQRFTALRDELVQRLDTLSETAPIPFRRQNHGDYLIPSLALRPELAPGESGLGVHLDHN
;
A
#
# COMPACT_ATOMS: atom_id res chain seq x y z
N MET A 1 -3.49 2.53 11.69
CA MET A 1 -2.33 1.62 11.87
C MET A 1 -1.14 2.24 11.16
N ILE A 2 0.05 2.25 11.78
CA ILE A 2 1.27 2.75 11.15
C ILE A 2 2.30 1.63 11.18
N PHE A 3 2.91 1.35 10.03
CA PHE A 3 4.03 0.42 9.90
C PHE A 3 5.29 1.21 9.59
N GLN A 4 6.24 1.20 10.52
CA GLN A 4 7.51 1.89 10.37
C GLN A 4 8.65 0.88 10.22
N PHE A 5 9.42 0.97 9.13
CA PHE A 5 10.53 0.05 8.90
C PHE A 5 11.59 0.61 7.94
N PRO A 6 12.86 0.17 8.05
CA PRO A 6 13.84 0.36 7.00
C PRO A 6 13.55 -0.56 5.82
N LEU A 7 13.68 -0.04 4.60
CA LEU A 7 13.54 -0.81 3.36
C LEU A 7 14.73 -1.75 3.22
N TRP A 8 14.52 -3.04 3.51
CA TRP A 8 15.54 -4.07 3.40
C TRP A 8 15.23 -4.97 2.23
N TRP A 9 16.16 -5.09 1.29
CA TRP A 9 15.97 -5.87 0.08
C TRP A 9 14.65 -5.56 -0.62
N PHE A 10 14.35 -4.26 -0.77
CA PHE A 10 13.12 -3.76 -1.42
C PHE A 10 11.82 -4.27 -0.78
N SER A 11 11.86 -4.60 0.51
CA SER A 11 10.72 -5.11 1.26
C SER A 11 10.80 -4.73 2.75
N MET A 12 9.83 -5.18 3.54
CA MET A 12 9.86 -5.02 5.00
C MET A 12 10.85 -5.99 5.65
N PRO A 13 11.45 -5.66 6.80
CA PRO A 13 12.27 -6.57 7.58
C PRO A 13 11.53 -7.86 7.92
N ALA A 14 12.26 -8.98 7.95
CA ALA A 14 11.68 -10.32 8.15
C ALA A 14 10.81 -10.42 9.42
N ILE A 15 11.16 -9.71 10.49
CA ILE A 15 10.35 -9.69 11.72
C ILE A 15 8.96 -9.07 11.51
N MET A 16 8.86 -8.02 10.68
CA MET A 16 7.57 -7.40 10.34
C MET A 16 6.78 -8.29 9.39
N LYS A 17 7.45 -8.93 8.43
CA LYS A 17 6.80 -9.92 7.55
C LYS A 17 6.27 -11.10 8.36
N GLY A 18 7.04 -11.60 9.34
CA GLY A 18 6.61 -12.65 10.25
C GLY A 18 5.46 -12.24 11.16
N TRP A 19 5.35 -10.95 11.53
CA TRP A 19 4.16 -10.44 12.21
C TRP A 19 2.92 -10.52 11.31
N ILE A 20 3.02 -10.06 10.06
CA ILE A 20 1.93 -10.19 9.07
C ILE A 20 1.54 -11.67 8.93
N ASP A 21 2.50 -12.55 8.67
CA ASP A 21 2.25 -13.98 8.41
C ASP A 21 1.53 -14.70 9.56
N ARG A 22 1.79 -14.28 10.81
CA ARG A 22 1.23 -14.93 12.00
C ARG A 22 -0.06 -14.29 12.49
N VAL A 23 -0.25 -12.99 12.26
CA VAL A 23 -1.44 -12.25 12.72
C VAL A 23 -2.54 -12.26 11.67
N TYR A 24 -2.20 -12.31 10.39
CA TYR A 24 -3.16 -12.32 9.29
C TYR A 24 -3.70 -13.73 9.07
N ALA A 25 -4.47 -14.21 10.05
CA ALA A 25 -5.01 -15.57 10.05
C ALA A 25 -6.18 -15.75 9.07
N TYR A 26 -6.42 -17.01 8.69
CA TYR A 26 -7.64 -17.43 7.99
C TYR A 26 -8.87 -17.15 8.86
N GLY A 27 -9.93 -16.62 8.26
CA GLY A 27 -11.14 -16.18 8.98
C GLY A 27 -10.99 -14.82 9.66
N PHE A 28 -9.83 -14.17 9.53
CA PHE A 28 -9.57 -12.83 10.07
C PHE A 28 -9.14 -11.86 8.98
N ALA A 29 -7.95 -12.05 8.37
CA ALA A 29 -7.44 -11.15 7.34
C ALA A 29 -7.68 -11.68 5.90
N TYR A 30 -7.91 -12.99 5.76
CA TYR A 30 -8.25 -13.64 4.50
C TYR A 30 -9.16 -14.86 4.76
N GLY A 31 -9.77 -15.41 3.71
CA GLY A 31 -10.72 -16.52 3.85
C GLY A 31 -12.04 -16.11 4.52
N VAL A 32 -12.42 -14.83 4.38
CA VAL A 32 -13.67 -14.24 4.89
C VAL A 32 -14.58 -13.94 3.70
N GLY A 33 -15.89 -13.96 3.92
CA GLY A 33 -16.88 -13.63 2.90
C GLY A 33 -17.23 -14.79 1.98
N GLU A 34 -18.31 -14.61 1.21
CA GLU A 34 -18.80 -15.59 0.25
C GLU A 34 -17.98 -15.60 -1.05
N HIS A 35 -18.14 -16.67 -1.82
CA HIS A 35 -17.64 -16.78 -3.18
C HIS A 35 -18.83 -17.13 -4.09
N SER A 36 -19.17 -16.20 -4.99
CA SER A 36 -20.34 -16.24 -5.87
C SER A 36 -20.03 -15.58 -7.21
N ASP A 37 -20.99 -15.56 -8.14
CA ASP A 37 -20.83 -14.97 -9.47
C ASP A 37 -20.58 -13.45 -9.44
N LYS A 38 -20.82 -12.79 -8.29
CA LYS A 38 -20.70 -11.33 -8.12
C LYS A 38 -19.83 -10.90 -6.94
N HIS A 39 -19.32 -11.85 -6.16
CA HIS A 39 -18.53 -11.55 -4.96
C HIS A 39 -17.47 -12.64 -4.74
N TRP A 40 -16.22 -12.28 -4.46
CA TRP A 40 -15.14 -13.26 -4.35
C TRP A 40 -14.26 -13.02 -3.11
N GLY A 41 -14.88 -13.28 -1.96
CA GLY A 41 -14.33 -12.99 -0.63
C GLY A 41 -14.39 -11.51 -0.27
N ASP A 42 -14.46 -11.24 1.04
CA ASP A 42 -14.44 -9.89 1.60
C ASP A 42 -13.00 -9.40 1.67
N ARG A 43 -12.54 -8.77 0.58
CA ARG A 43 -11.15 -8.30 0.42
C ARG A 43 -11.02 -7.14 -0.56
N TYR A 44 -9.85 -6.52 -0.60
CA TYR A 44 -9.49 -5.40 -1.47
C TYR A 44 -10.51 -4.26 -1.36
N GLY A 45 -10.47 -3.58 -0.21
CA GLY A 45 -11.38 -2.50 0.15
C GLY A 45 -12.56 -2.94 1.02
N GLU A 46 -12.63 -4.23 1.32
CA GLU A 46 -13.56 -4.88 2.25
C GLU A 46 -12.79 -5.75 3.25
N GLY A 47 -13.48 -6.28 4.26
CA GLY A 47 -12.90 -7.18 5.26
C GLY A 47 -12.75 -6.56 6.65
N THR A 48 -12.07 -7.28 7.55
CA THR A 48 -12.03 -7.01 8.99
C THR A 48 -11.49 -5.63 9.37
N PHE A 49 -10.68 -5.00 8.50
CA PHE A 49 -10.12 -3.66 8.75
C PHE A 49 -10.85 -2.53 8.04
N ALA A 50 -11.99 -2.81 7.40
CA ALA A 50 -12.87 -1.77 6.85
C ALA A 50 -13.16 -0.67 7.89
N GLY A 51 -13.10 0.59 7.46
CA GLY A 51 -13.25 1.78 8.30
C GLY A 51 -11.99 2.19 9.07
N LYS A 52 -10.88 1.44 8.98
CA LYS A 52 -9.60 1.82 9.58
C LYS A 52 -8.64 2.38 8.51
N ARG A 53 -7.75 3.27 8.92
CA ARG A 53 -6.68 3.82 8.07
C ARG A 53 -5.34 3.13 8.34
N ALA A 54 -4.51 2.95 7.31
CA ALA A 54 -3.14 2.46 7.45
C ALA A 54 -2.12 3.29 6.66
N MET A 55 -0.90 3.45 7.17
CA MET A 55 0.18 4.20 6.50
C MET A 55 1.52 3.50 6.71
N LEU A 56 2.40 3.61 5.72
CA LEU A 56 3.79 3.17 5.80
C LEU A 56 4.71 4.36 6.10
N ILE A 57 5.69 4.17 6.99
CA ILE A 57 6.83 5.06 7.17
C ILE A 57 8.09 4.26 6.85
N VAL A 58 8.79 4.63 5.79
CA VAL A 58 9.89 3.84 5.22
C VAL A 58 11.16 4.67 5.18
N THR A 59 12.27 4.12 5.67
CA THR A 59 13.61 4.70 5.45
C THR A 59 14.37 3.89 4.40
N ALA A 60 15.00 4.56 3.44
CA ALA A 60 15.75 3.95 2.36
C ALA A 60 17.13 4.59 2.21
N GLY A 61 18.17 3.77 2.06
CA GLY A 61 19.53 4.24 1.78
C GLY A 61 19.68 4.85 0.38
N GLY A 62 18.91 4.35 -0.60
CA GLY A 62 18.91 4.87 -1.98
C GLY A 62 18.42 6.31 -2.09
N TRP A 63 18.70 6.93 -3.24
CA TRP A 63 18.28 8.30 -3.54
C TRP A 63 16.88 8.29 -4.14
N ALA A 64 16.13 9.39 -4.01
CA ALA A 64 14.77 9.49 -4.54
C ALA A 64 14.73 9.21 -6.06
N GLU A 65 15.73 9.70 -6.80
CA GLU A 65 15.88 9.52 -8.24
C GLU A 65 16.06 8.05 -8.65
N HIS A 66 16.65 7.23 -7.77
CA HIS A 66 16.79 5.80 -8.03
C HIS A 66 15.44 5.08 -8.03
N TYR A 67 14.45 5.66 -7.35
CA TYR A 67 13.08 5.14 -7.23
C TYR A 67 12.05 5.98 -8.03
N ALA A 68 12.52 6.84 -8.93
CA ALA A 68 11.65 7.57 -9.85
C ALA A 68 11.06 6.64 -10.92
N PRO A 69 10.08 7.09 -11.74
CA PRO A 69 9.47 6.29 -12.80
C PRO A 69 10.44 5.58 -13.77
N ARG A 70 11.66 6.12 -13.92
CA ARG A 70 12.73 5.57 -14.76
C ARG A 70 14.01 5.24 -13.98
N GLY A 71 13.92 5.25 -12.65
CA GLY A 71 15.01 4.93 -11.75
C GLY A 71 15.31 3.44 -11.75
N ILE A 72 16.58 3.07 -11.56
CA ILE A 72 17.04 1.68 -11.70
C ILE A 72 16.46 0.73 -10.64
N ASN A 73 16.07 1.25 -9.47
CA ASN A 73 15.44 0.43 -8.43
C ASN A 73 13.97 0.14 -8.73
N GLY A 74 13.36 0.87 -9.66
CA GLY A 74 11.93 0.85 -9.93
C GLY A 74 11.15 1.90 -9.12
N PRO A 75 9.95 2.30 -9.57
CA PRO A 75 9.14 3.31 -8.90
C PRO A 75 8.81 2.89 -7.46
N ILE A 76 8.94 3.81 -6.49
CA ILE A 76 8.76 3.43 -5.06
C ILE A 76 7.36 2.85 -4.77
N ASP A 77 6.32 3.40 -5.39
CA ASP A 77 4.95 2.96 -5.18
C ASP A 77 4.72 1.56 -5.77
N ASP A 78 5.39 1.22 -6.88
CA ASP A 78 5.36 -0.13 -7.47
C ASP A 78 6.05 -1.15 -6.56
N ILE A 79 7.19 -0.77 -5.95
CA ILE A 79 7.90 -1.61 -4.98
C ILE A 79 7.04 -1.82 -3.72
N LEU A 80 6.30 -0.81 -3.28
CA LEU A 80 5.44 -0.88 -2.10
C LEU A 80 4.05 -1.47 -2.39
N PHE A 81 3.69 -1.69 -3.66
CA PHE A 81 2.39 -2.23 -4.06
C PHE A 81 2.05 -3.57 -3.37
N PRO A 82 2.96 -4.56 -3.25
CA PRO A 82 2.65 -5.81 -2.55
C PRO A 82 2.27 -5.57 -1.07
N ILE A 83 2.78 -4.52 -0.44
CA ILE A 83 2.48 -4.16 0.94
C ILE A 83 1.19 -3.35 1.00
N GLN A 84 1.10 -2.24 0.26
CA GLN A 84 -0.04 -1.33 0.31
C GLN A 84 -1.31 -1.97 -0.25
N HIS A 85 -1.24 -2.55 -1.45
CA HIS A 85 -2.39 -3.22 -2.06
C HIS A 85 -2.61 -4.62 -1.47
N GLY A 86 -1.54 -5.43 -1.40
CA GLY A 86 -1.63 -6.84 -1.03
C GLY A 86 -1.75 -7.15 0.46
N MET A 87 -1.24 -6.26 1.35
CA MET A 87 -1.28 -6.50 2.79
C MET A 87 -2.15 -5.48 3.54
N LEU A 88 -2.32 -4.25 3.06
CA LEU A 88 -3.13 -3.25 3.77
C LEU A 88 -4.53 -3.13 3.18
N PHE A 89 -4.64 -2.86 1.87
CA PHE A 89 -5.94 -2.72 1.21
C PHE A 89 -6.69 -4.06 1.15
N TYR A 90 -5.97 -5.17 1.00
CA TYR A 90 -6.54 -6.52 0.96
C TYR A 90 -7.51 -6.81 2.13
N PRO A 91 -7.15 -6.66 3.41
CA PRO A 91 -8.08 -6.86 4.53
C PRO A 91 -8.97 -5.63 4.84
N GLY A 92 -8.96 -4.59 4.00
CA GLY A 92 -9.94 -3.51 4.03
C GLY A 92 -9.46 -2.16 4.58
N PHE A 93 -8.16 -1.95 4.83
CA PHE A 93 -7.70 -0.62 5.24
C PHE A 93 -7.90 0.43 4.14
N ALA A 94 -8.29 1.64 4.53
CA ALA A 94 -8.04 2.84 3.73
C ALA A 94 -6.55 3.19 3.82
N VAL A 95 -5.79 2.91 2.76
CA VAL A 95 -4.33 3.04 2.75
C VAL A 95 -3.95 4.48 2.41
N LEU A 96 -3.22 5.15 3.29
CA LEU A 96 -2.69 6.49 3.04
C LEU A 96 -1.40 6.42 2.22
N PRO A 97 -1.07 7.47 1.44
CA PRO A 97 0.21 7.59 0.76
C PRO A 97 1.37 7.32 1.74
N PRO A 98 2.45 6.64 1.32
CA PRO A 98 3.54 6.33 2.24
C PRO A 98 4.30 7.63 2.61
N LEU A 99 5.04 7.58 3.72
CA LEU A 99 6.08 8.55 4.04
C LEU A 99 7.42 7.86 3.84
N VAL A 100 8.18 8.27 2.82
CA VAL A 100 9.45 7.63 2.46
C VAL A 100 10.60 8.63 2.60
N PHE A 101 11.56 8.29 3.44
CA PHE A 101 12.79 9.06 3.62
C PHE A 101 13.93 8.39 2.88
N TYR A 102 14.64 9.17 2.05
CA TYR A 102 15.75 8.71 1.22
C TYR A 102 17.10 9.16 1.77
N ARG A 103 18.19 8.51 1.30
CA ARG A 103 19.59 8.78 1.69
C ARG A 103 19.83 8.69 3.20
N THR A 104 19.18 7.73 3.86
CA THR A 104 19.12 7.70 5.33
C THR A 104 20.41 7.22 6.02
N ASP A 105 21.38 6.68 5.29
CA ASP A 105 22.64 6.18 5.87
C ASP A 105 23.60 7.30 6.31
N LYS A 106 23.37 8.54 5.84
CA LYS A 106 24.21 9.72 6.16
C LYS A 106 23.33 10.94 6.37
N ILE A 107 22.72 11.02 7.54
CA ILE A 107 21.88 12.15 7.96
C ILE A 107 22.66 13.01 8.96
N ASP A 108 22.67 14.33 8.76
CA ASP A 108 23.12 15.31 9.74
C ASP A 108 21.93 15.86 10.56
N ASP A 109 22.22 16.62 11.62
CA ASP A 109 21.20 17.16 12.53
C ASP A 109 20.17 18.06 11.84
N GLN A 110 20.61 18.80 10.81
CA GLN A 110 19.74 19.68 10.03
C GLN A 110 18.74 18.85 9.22
N ARG A 111 19.23 17.82 8.52
CA ARG A 111 18.39 16.92 7.74
C ARG A 111 17.47 16.12 8.65
N PHE A 112 17.96 15.64 9.80
CA PHE A 112 17.12 14.93 10.77
C PHE A 112 15.95 15.78 11.26
N THR A 113 16.23 17.04 11.63
CA THR A 113 15.20 18.01 12.01
C THR A 113 14.13 18.18 10.92
N ALA A 114 14.55 18.32 9.67
CA ALA A 114 13.61 18.44 8.55
C ALA A 114 12.75 17.17 8.36
N LEU A 115 13.33 15.97 8.47
CA LEU A 115 12.58 14.71 8.37
C LEU A 115 11.59 14.53 9.53
N ARG A 116 11.98 14.96 10.74
CA ARG A 116 11.09 14.98 11.91
C ARG A 116 9.88 15.89 11.67
N ASP A 117 10.11 17.09 11.14
CA ASP A 117 9.03 18.04 10.90
C ASP A 117 8.07 17.53 9.80
N GLU A 118 8.61 16.89 8.77
CA GLU A 118 7.81 16.17 7.76
C GLU A 118 6.98 15.04 8.40
N LEU A 119 7.57 14.24 9.28
CA LEU A 119 6.85 13.20 10.02
C LEU A 119 5.71 13.79 10.85
N VAL A 120 5.96 14.86 11.61
CA VAL A 120 4.93 15.53 12.42
C VAL A 120 3.78 16.01 11.53
N GLN A 121 4.08 16.69 10.43
CA GLN A 121 3.05 17.14 9.49
C GLN A 121 2.20 15.99 8.93
N ARG A 122 2.82 14.84 8.65
CA ARG A 122 2.10 13.64 8.18
C ARG A 122 1.23 13.02 9.26
N LEU A 123 1.64 13.08 10.53
CA LEU A 123 0.86 12.59 11.67
C LEU A 123 -0.34 13.50 11.97
N ASP A 124 -0.16 14.82 11.89
CA ASP A 124 -1.21 15.80 12.15
C ASP A 124 -2.35 15.73 11.11
N THR A 125 -2.05 15.26 9.90
CA THR A 125 -3.00 15.19 8.78
C THR A 125 -3.55 13.79 8.51
N LEU A 126 -3.37 12.81 9.41
CA LEU A 126 -3.76 11.41 9.19
C LEU A 126 -5.26 11.22 8.90
N SER A 127 -6.13 11.99 9.56
CA SER A 127 -7.59 11.91 9.38
C SER A 127 -8.08 12.59 8.11
N GLU A 128 -7.32 13.57 7.61
CA GLU A 128 -7.71 14.44 6.50
C GLU A 128 -7.12 13.97 5.17
N THR A 129 -5.91 13.41 5.20
CA THR A 129 -5.20 12.92 4.01
C THR A 129 -6.07 11.94 3.23
N ALA A 130 -6.24 12.17 1.93
CA ALA A 130 -6.96 11.24 1.06
C ALA A 130 -6.21 9.90 0.98
N PRO A 131 -6.89 8.76 1.13
CA PRO A 131 -6.30 7.45 0.85
C PRO A 131 -5.91 7.31 -0.62
N ILE A 132 -4.97 6.40 -0.90
CA ILE A 132 -4.68 5.93 -2.25
C ILE A 132 -5.98 5.33 -2.84
N PRO A 133 -6.42 5.74 -4.04
CA PRO A 133 -7.70 5.35 -4.60
C PRO A 133 -7.62 3.96 -5.24
N PHE A 134 -7.30 2.93 -4.47
CA PHE A 134 -7.33 1.55 -4.99
C PHE A 134 -8.76 1.13 -5.36
N ARG A 135 -8.93 0.55 -6.54
CA ARG A 135 -10.20 -0.01 -7.02
C ARG A 135 -10.63 -1.18 -6.15
N ARG A 136 -11.90 -1.21 -5.74
CA ARG A 136 -12.43 -2.32 -4.94
C ARG A 136 -12.80 -3.51 -5.80
N GLN A 137 -12.55 -4.73 -5.30
CA GLN A 137 -12.74 -5.95 -6.08
C GLN A 137 -14.20 -6.20 -6.46
N ASN A 138 -15.12 -6.20 -5.48
CA ASN A 138 -16.48 -6.72 -5.68
C ASN A 138 -17.51 -5.66 -6.08
N HIS A 139 -17.07 -4.47 -6.48
CA HIS A 139 -17.95 -3.31 -6.70
C HIS A 139 -18.10 -2.91 -8.18
N GLY A 140 -17.78 -3.83 -9.10
CA GLY A 140 -18.10 -3.68 -10.52
C GLY A 140 -16.94 -3.30 -11.43
N ASP A 141 -15.75 -3.02 -10.88
CA ASP A 141 -14.53 -2.71 -11.65
C ASP A 141 -13.85 -3.97 -12.21
N TYR A 142 -13.99 -5.11 -11.53
CA TYR A 142 -13.36 -6.36 -11.89
C TYR A 142 -14.39 -7.40 -12.34
N LEU A 143 -14.01 -8.22 -13.32
CA LEU A 143 -14.77 -9.38 -13.78
C LEU A 143 -14.61 -10.52 -12.77
N ILE A 144 -15.70 -11.07 -12.24
CA ILE A 144 -15.67 -12.22 -11.31
C ILE A 144 -16.05 -13.50 -12.09
N PRO A 145 -15.30 -14.62 -11.95
CA PRO A 145 -14.23 -14.89 -10.97
C PRO A 145 -12.81 -14.67 -11.49
N SER A 146 -12.62 -14.16 -12.72
CA SER A 146 -11.27 -13.99 -13.29
C SER A 146 -10.41 -12.95 -12.55
N LEU A 147 -11.07 -11.99 -11.90
CA LEU A 147 -10.51 -10.83 -11.22
C LEU A 147 -9.66 -9.93 -12.12
N ALA A 148 -9.87 -9.99 -13.43
CA ALA A 148 -9.32 -9.05 -14.39
C ALA A 148 -10.11 -7.74 -14.33
N LEU A 149 -9.40 -6.60 -14.44
CA LEU A 149 -10.05 -5.30 -14.59
C LEU A 149 -10.91 -5.32 -15.86
N ARG A 150 -12.10 -4.75 -15.79
CA ARG A 150 -12.99 -4.68 -16.95
C ARG A 150 -12.33 -3.90 -18.09
N PRO A 151 -12.49 -4.33 -19.35
CA PRO A 151 -11.78 -3.74 -20.47
C PRO A 151 -12.20 -2.29 -20.77
N GLU A 152 -13.36 -1.86 -20.24
CA GLU A 152 -13.83 -0.48 -20.33
C GLU A 152 -13.03 0.48 -19.41
N LEU A 153 -12.35 -0.03 -18.39
CA LEU A 153 -11.56 0.73 -17.43
C LEU A 153 -10.08 0.64 -17.80
N ALA A 154 -9.40 1.78 -17.89
CA ALA A 154 -8.00 1.89 -18.34
C ALA A 154 -7.73 1.16 -19.68
N PRO A 155 -8.45 1.51 -20.76
CA PRO A 155 -8.42 0.75 -22.01
C PRO A 155 -7.02 0.78 -22.66
N GLY A 156 -6.47 -0.40 -22.94
CA GLY A 156 -5.14 -0.56 -23.52
C GLY A 156 -3.98 -0.42 -22.53
N GLU A 157 -4.27 -0.17 -21.25
CA GLU A 157 -3.29 -0.12 -20.18
C GLU A 157 -3.18 -1.45 -19.45
N SER A 158 -2.06 -1.66 -18.75
CA SER A 158 -1.81 -2.85 -17.93
C SER A 158 -0.78 -2.53 -16.85
N GLY A 159 -0.49 -3.50 -15.97
CA GLY A 159 0.44 -3.34 -14.85
C GLY A 159 -0.23 -2.78 -13.60
N LEU A 160 0.57 -2.28 -12.65
CA LEU A 160 0.08 -1.94 -11.31
C LEU A 160 -0.82 -0.70 -11.29
N GLY A 161 -0.57 0.25 -12.20
CA GLY A 161 -1.28 1.53 -12.26
C GLY A 161 -2.78 1.40 -12.53
N VAL A 162 -3.24 0.38 -13.25
CA VAL A 162 -4.66 0.21 -13.61
C VAL A 162 -5.54 -0.07 -12.39
N HIS A 163 -4.95 -0.44 -11.25
CA HIS A 163 -5.63 -0.69 -9.99
C HIS A 163 -5.93 0.61 -9.21
N LEU A 164 -5.53 1.77 -9.74
CA LEU A 164 -5.90 3.08 -9.21
C LEU A 164 -7.12 3.62 -9.95
N ASP A 165 -8.07 4.15 -9.20
CA ASP A 165 -9.19 4.90 -9.75
C ASP A 165 -8.79 6.36 -9.91
N HIS A 166 -8.70 6.79 -11.17
CA HIS A 166 -8.35 8.16 -11.56
C HIS A 166 -9.59 9.03 -11.84
N ASN A 167 -10.79 8.49 -11.61
CA ASN A 167 -12.08 9.16 -11.82
C ASN A 167 -12.49 10.06 -10.65
#